data_AF-A0A8X7P0G9-F1
#
_entry.id   AF-A0A8X7P0G9-F1
#
_cell.length_a   1.000
_cell.length_b   1.000
_cell.length_c   1.000
_cell.angle_alpha   90.00
_cell.angle_beta   90.00
_cell.angle_gamma   90.00
#
_symmetry.space_group_name_H-M   'P 1'
#
loop_
_entity.id
_entity.type
_entity.pdbx_description
1 polymer ?
#
loop_
_entity_poly.entity_id
_entity_poly.type
_entity_poly.pdbx_seq_one_letter_code
_entity_poly.pdbx_strand_id
1 'polypeptide(L)'
;MSSSMNVATMQPLSFSRRLAPSAASRALSSSSSSVTVTGFSRRSSAYAPSLRSIKCVSAPPEASIVSDTKKLGDASKSTNLIPIYSCIFSDQLTPVLAYRCLVKEDDREAPSFLLSPLSLALRCPAFVVGAQPAMEIVAKENKVIVMDHKNGSMTEEYVEDPMEIPRQISESWNPDPQLVQDLPDAFCGKD
;
A
#
# COMPACT_ATOMS: atom_id res chain seq x y z
N MET A 1 12.59 -0.91 -43.53
CA MET A 1 11.77 -0.70 -42.33
C MET A 1 12.73 -0.14 -41.29
N SER A 2 12.63 1.16 -41.02
CA SER A 2 13.58 1.88 -40.17
C SER A 2 13.17 1.68 -38.71
N SER A 3 13.95 0.91 -37.95
CA SER A 3 13.78 0.83 -36.49
C SER A 3 14.18 2.16 -35.90
N SER A 4 13.20 2.99 -35.55
CA SER A 4 13.45 4.15 -34.68
C SER A 4 13.92 3.64 -33.34
N MET A 5 15.12 4.05 -32.94
CA MET A 5 15.62 3.82 -31.59
C MET A 5 14.82 4.72 -30.65
N ASN A 6 13.96 4.15 -29.81
CA ASN A 6 13.33 4.88 -28.71
C ASN A 6 14.44 5.27 -27.72
N VAL A 7 14.74 6.57 -27.65
CA VAL A 7 15.74 7.09 -26.71
C VAL A 7 15.05 7.29 -25.37
N ALA A 8 15.18 6.31 -24.48
CA ALA A 8 14.79 6.45 -23.08
C ALA A 8 15.72 7.47 -22.42
N THR A 9 15.17 8.61 -21.99
CA THR A 9 15.94 9.62 -21.26
C THR A 9 15.70 9.42 -19.77
N MET A 10 16.76 9.09 -19.03
CA MET A 10 16.70 8.91 -17.57
C MET A 10 17.12 10.20 -16.88
N GLN A 11 16.25 10.72 -16.02
CA GLN A 11 16.50 11.90 -15.21
C GLN A 11 16.28 11.58 -13.72
N PRO A 12 17.04 12.19 -12.80
CA PRO A 12 16.73 12.10 -11.39
C PRO A 12 15.39 12.81 -11.12
N LEU A 13 14.56 12.25 -10.23
CA LEU A 13 13.33 12.91 -9.80
C LEU A 13 13.68 14.24 -9.11
N SER A 14 13.42 15.35 -9.79
CA SER A 14 13.66 16.70 -9.28
C SER A 14 12.37 17.29 -8.70
N PHE A 15 11.96 16.78 -7.53
CA PHE A 15 11.00 17.46 -6.67
C PHE A 15 11.47 17.44 -5.22
N SER A 16 11.05 18.49 -4.50
CA SER A 16 11.36 18.89 -3.11
C SER A 16 11.95 17.78 -2.26
N ARG A 17 13.09 18.05 -1.61
CA ARG A 17 13.77 17.18 -0.63
C ARG A 17 12.73 16.52 0.28
N ARG A 18 12.17 15.38 -0.15
CA ARG A 18 11.51 14.45 0.74
C ARG A 18 12.69 13.97 1.56
N LEU A 19 12.83 14.55 2.75
CA LEU A 19 13.67 13.98 3.77
C LEU A 19 13.18 12.56 3.88
N ALA A 20 13.93 11.64 3.28
CA ALA A 20 13.81 10.23 3.61
C ALA A 20 13.76 10.21 5.14
N PRO A 21 12.76 9.57 5.75
CA PRO A 21 12.81 9.39 7.18
C PRO A 21 14.16 8.72 7.43
N SER A 22 15.03 9.42 8.18
CA SER A 22 16.26 8.84 8.69
C SER A 22 15.85 7.47 9.23
N ALA A 23 16.44 6.42 8.69
CA ALA A 23 16.40 5.11 9.30
C ALA A 23 17.19 5.19 10.61
N ALA A 24 16.64 5.90 11.59
CA ALA A 24 16.93 5.64 12.98
C ALA A 24 16.40 4.22 13.19
N SER A 25 17.33 3.28 13.13
CA SER A 25 17.23 1.92 13.63
C SER A 25 16.78 2.00 15.09
N ARG A 26 15.46 2.17 15.29
CA ARG A 26 14.81 1.82 16.54
C ARG A 26 14.82 0.31 16.55
N ALA A 27 15.88 -0.25 17.12
CA ALA A 27 15.85 -1.62 17.62
C ALA A 27 14.58 -1.75 18.46
N LEU A 28 13.61 -2.49 17.94
CA LEU A 28 12.39 -2.84 18.66
C LEU A 28 12.83 -3.86 19.71
N SER A 29 13.15 -3.37 20.90
CA SER A 29 13.16 -4.22 22.09
C SER A 29 11.77 -4.80 22.24
N SER A 30 11.69 -6.13 22.23
CA SER A 30 10.51 -6.93 22.49
C SER A 30 10.02 -6.61 23.91
N SER A 31 9.11 -5.66 24.01
CA SER A 31 8.42 -5.34 25.26
C SER A 31 6.98 -5.09 24.91
N SER A 32 6.12 -6.02 25.33
CA SER A 32 4.67 -6.05 25.17
C SER A 32 4.07 -4.67 25.47
N SER A 33 3.86 -3.89 24.42
CA SER A 33 3.40 -2.50 24.54
C SER A 33 1.88 -2.48 24.42
N SER A 34 1.19 -2.39 25.56
CA SER A 34 -0.24 -2.08 25.59
C SER A 34 -0.47 -0.64 25.11
N VAL A 35 -1.05 -0.47 23.92
CA VAL A 35 -1.44 0.85 23.43
C VAL A 35 -2.74 1.27 24.11
N THR A 36 -2.70 2.35 24.89
CA THR A 36 -3.89 2.91 25.54
C THR A 36 -4.44 4.03 24.66
N VAL A 37 -5.57 3.80 23.99
CA VAL A 37 -6.28 4.85 23.24
C VAL A 37 -7.23 5.56 24.21
N THR A 38 -7.01 6.85 24.45
CA THR A 38 -7.92 7.70 25.24
C THR A 38 -8.86 8.43 24.30
N GLY A 39 -10.14 8.04 24.30
CA GLY A 39 -11.19 8.74 23.56
C GLY A 39 -11.77 9.90 24.36
N PHE A 40 -11.68 11.13 23.87
CA PHE A 40 -12.34 12.29 24.47
C PHE A 40 -13.78 12.40 23.98
N SER A 41 -14.75 11.97 24.79
CA SER A 41 -16.17 12.24 24.54
C SER A 41 -16.55 13.58 25.16
N ARG A 42 -16.74 14.62 24.34
CA ARG A 42 -17.33 15.89 24.81
C ARG A 42 -18.84 15.72 24.95
N ARG A 43 -19.29 15.29 26.12
CA ARG A 43 -20.65 15.58 26.60
C ARG A 43 -20.54 16.39 27.87
N SER A 44 -21.07 17.61 27.81
CA SER A 44 -21.20 18.52 28.96
C SER A 44 -22.13 17.90 30.00
N SER A 45 -21.57 17.40 31.11
CA SER A 45 -22.33 17.05 32.32
C SER A 45 -21.38 16.90 33.50
N ALA A 46 -21.76 17.46 34.65
CA ALA A 46 -20.93 17.74 35.83
C ALA A 46 -20.59 16.52 36.71
N TYR A 47 -20.28 15.36 36.10
CA TYR A 47 -19.81 14.18 36.82
C TYR A 47 -18.48 13.70 36.23
N ALA A 48 -17.53 13.40 37.12
CA ALA A 48 -16.14 13.07 36.78
C ALA A 48 -16.03 12.03 35.65
N PRO A 49 -15.13 12.22 34.66
CA PRO A 49 -15.02 11.30 33.53
C PRO A 49 -14.45 9.96 34.01
N SER A 50 -15.28 8.91 33.95
CA SER A 50 -14.81 7.53 34.12
C SER A 50 -14.06 7.11 32.84
N LEU A 51 -12.73 7.10 32.91
CA LEU A 51 -11.87 6.60 31.85
C LEU A 51 -11.99 5.07 31.77
N ARG A 52 -12.80 4.56 30.84
CA ARG A 52 -12.81 3.13 30.52
C ARG A 52 -11.67 2.84 29.53
N SER A 53 -10.61 2.21 30.02
CA SER A 53 -9.56 1.65 29.17
C SER A 53 -10.10 0.40 28.47
N ILE A 54 -10.23 0.45 27.15
CA ILE A 54 -10.49 -0.75 26.35
C ILE A 54 -9.14 -1.43 26.13
N LYS A 55 -8.93 -2.56 26.79
CA LYS A 55 -7.72 -3.36 26.64
C LYS A 55 -7.88 -4.27 25.43
N CYS A 56 -7.35 -3.87 24.29
CA CYS A 56 -7.21 -4.76 23.14
C CYS A 56 -6.17 -5.84 23.47
N VAL A 57 -6.60 -7.09 23.55
CA VAL A 57 -5.70 -8.23 23.71
C VAL A 57 -5.39 -8.78 22.32
N SER A 58 -4.23 -8.43 21.78
CA SER A 58 -3.66 -9.14 20.64
C SER A 58 -3.13 -10.49 21.12
N ALA A 59 -3.49 -11.59 20.46
CA ALA A 59 -2.81 -12.87 20.64
C ALA A 59 -1.29 -12.71 20.43
N PRO A 60 -0.43 -13.51 21.09
CA PRO A 60 1.02 -13.36 20.99
C PRO A 60 1.47 -13.47 19.51
N PRO A 61 2.15 -12.44 18.97
CA PRO A 61 2.52 -12.39 17.55
C PRO A 61 3.50 -13.49 17.12
N GLU A 62 4.24 -14.07 18.07
CA GLU A 62 5.42 -14.89 17.77
C GLU A 62 5.11 -16.18 17.01
N ALA A 63 3.98 -16.85 17.26
CA ALA A 63 3.64 -18.11 16.58
C ALA A 63 3.16 -17.90 15.14
N SER A 64 2.46 -16.78 14.86
CA SER A 64 2.01 -16.42 13.51
C SER A 64 3.18 -15.93 12.66
N ILE A 65 3.98 -14.99 13.17
CA ILE A 65 5.09 -14.36 12.44
C ILE A 65 6.15 -15.39 12.01
N VAL A 66 6.47 -16.38 12.85
CA VAL A 66 7.46 -17.42 12.51
C VAL A 66 6.94 -18.38 11.43
N SER A 67 5.64 -18.66 11.40
CA SER A 67 5.02 -19.44 10.32
C SER A 67 5.03 -18.66 9.00
N ASP A 68 4.74 -17.37 9.06
CA ASP A 68 4.63 -16.49 7.89
C ASP A 68 5.99 -16.25 7.21
N THR A 69 7.07 -16.13 7.99
CA THR A 69 8.44 -15.98 7.45
C THR A 69 8.93 -17.21 6.69
N LYS A 70 8.58 -18.43 7.14
CA LYS A 70 8.90 -19.67 6.41
C LYS A 70 8.11 -19.77 5.12
N LYS A 71 6.80 -19.49 5.17
CA LYS A 71 5.92 -19.46 3.97
C LYS A 71 6.47 -18.48 2.92
N LEU A 72 6.91 -17.30 3.35
CA LEU A 72 7.55 -16.31 2.47
C LEU A 72 8.88 -16.80 1.89
N GLY A 73 9.73 -17.40 2.72
CA GLY A 73 11.01 -17.97 2.29
C GLY A 73 10.84 -19.07 1.23
N ASP A 74 9.84 -19.93 1.39
CA ASP A 74 9.55 -20.98 0.42
C ASP A 74 8.91 -20.42 -0.87
N ALA A 75 7.96 -19.49 -0.76
CA ALA A 75 7.37 -18.83 -1.93
C ALA A 75 8.41 -18.06 -2.76
N SER A 76 9.40 -17.42 -2.12
CA SER A 76 10.44 -16.66 -2.83
C SER A 76 11.32 -17.49 -3.77
N LYS A 77 11.30 -18.82 -3.64
CA LYS A 77 12.03 -19.74 -4.52
C LYS A 77 11.30 -19.97 -5.85
N SER A 78 9.98 -19.77 -5.90
CA SER A 78 9.13 -20.09 -7.06
C SER A 78 8.44 -18.87 -7.68
N THR A 79 8.24 -17.80 -6.92
CA THR A 79 7.57 -16.56 -7.36
C THR A 79 8.41 -15.32 -7.03
N ASN A 80 8.36 -14.31 -7.90
CA ASN A 80 8.96 -12.99 -7.68
C ASN A 80 7.96 -11.94 -7.17
N LEU A 81 6.70 -12.32 -6.95
CA LEU A 81 5.64 -11.42 -6.48
C LEU A 81 4.83 -12.09 -5.36
N ILE A 82 5.13 -11.72 -4.12
CA ILE A 82 4.55 -12.32 -2.91
C ILE A 82 3.75 -11.24 -2.17
N PRO A 83 2.41 -11.35 -2.09
CA PRO A 83 1.63 -10.46 -1.25
C PRO A 83 1.89 -10.75 0.23
N ILE A 84 2.08 -9.68 1.00
CA ILE A 84 2.21 -9.74 2.46
C ILE A 84 1.04 -8.96 3.05
N TYR A 85 0.23 -9.61 3.87
CA TYR A 85 -0.95 -9.00 4.47
C TYR A 85 -1.17 -9.50 5.90
N SER A 86 -1.90 -8.71 6.68
CA SER A 86 -2.38 -9.07 8.01
C SER A 86 -3.80 -8.54 8.18
N CYS A 87 -4.69 -9.40 8.65
CA CYS A 87 -6.05 -9.00 8.98
C CYS A 87 -6.08 -8.40 10.38
N ILE A 88 -6.58 -7.17 10.49
CA ILE A 88 -6.79 -6.50 11.77
C ILE A 88 -8.28 -6.40 12.06
N PHE A 89 -8.67 -6.62 13.31
CA PHE A 89 -10.03 -6.34 13.75
C PHE A 89 -10.18 -4.83 13.96
N SER A 90 -11.08 -4.20 13.22
CA SER A 90 -11.41 -2.79 13.44
C SER A 90 -12.85 -2.46 13.05
N ASP A 91 -13.66 -2.19 14.07
CA ASP A 91 -15.05 -1.74 13.95
C ASP A 91 -15.18 -0.21 13.78
N GLN A 92 -14.13 0.54 14.15
CA GLN A 92 -14.10 2.00 14.05
C GLN A 92 -13.37 2.52 12.81
N LEU A 93 -12.60 1.69 12.12
CA LEU A 93 -11.82 2.11 10.95
C LEU A 93 -12.72 2.19 9.72
N THR A 94 -13.31 3.37 9.50
CA THR A 94 -13.97 3.68 8.23
C THR A 94 -12.92 3.81 7.11
N PRO A 95 -13.30 3.62 5.83
CA PRO A 95 -12.36 3.78 4.71
C PRO A 95 -11.65 5.15 4.69
N VAL A 96 -12.36 6.22 5.03
CA VAL A 96 -11.79 7.57 5.11
C VAL A 96 -10.76 7.68 6.25
N LEU A 97 -11.02 7.04 7.39
CA LEU A 97 -10.05 6.99 8.49
C LEU A 97 -8.83 6.15 8.11
N ALA A 98 -9.01 5.02 7.43
CA ALA A 98 -7.89 4.21 6.91
C ALA A 98 -7.01 5.02 5.96
N TYR A 99 -7.61 5.76 5.03
CA TYR A 99 -6.89 6.64 4.11
C TYR A 99 -6.09 7.71 4.85
N ARG A 100 -6.69 8.39 5.84
CA ARG A 100 -6.00 9.39 6.68
C ARG A 100 -4.86 8.81 7.52
N CYS A 101 -4.91 7.53 7.87
CA CYS A 101 -3.79 6.85 8.54
C CYS A 101 -2.58 6.62 7.61
N LEU A 102 -2.81 6.49 6.30
CA LEU A 102 -1.78 6.18 5.30
C LEU A 102 -1.24 7.43 4.58
N VAL A 103 -2.08 8.45 4.41
CA VAL A 103 -1.76 9.69 3.70
C VAL A 103 -1.78 10.85 4.68
N LYS A 104 -0.67 11.57 4.78
CA LYS A 104 -0.55 12.74 5.67
C LYS A 104 -1.54 13.82 5.24
N GLU A 105 -2.25 14.43 6.19
CA GLU A 105 -3.29 15.44 5.91
C GLU A 105 -2.77 16.64 5.09
N ASP A 106 -1.51 17.03 5.29
CA ASP A 106 -0.90 18.16 4.58
C ASP A 106 -0.26 17.77 3.23
N ASP A 107 -0.12 16.47 2.92
CA ASP A 107 0.52 15.99 1.69
C ASP A 107 -0.52 15.75 0.59
N ARG A 108 -1.13 16.85 0.11
CA ARG A 108 -2.21 16.82 -0.89
C ARG A 108 -1.80 16.27 -2.25
N GLU A 109 -0.50 16.29 -2.55
CA GLU A 109 0.06 15.79 -3.81
C GLU A 109 0.59 14.36 -3.68
N ALA A 110 0.34 13.69 -2.54
CA ALA A 110 0.75 12.30 -2.36
C ALA A 110 -0.02 11.37 -3.32
N PRO A 111 0.68 10.60 -4.17
CA PRO A 111 0.05 9.59 -5.02
C PRO A 111 -0.67 8.54 -4.17
N SER A 112 -1.99 8.51 -4.29
CA SER A 112 -2.86 7.70 -3.46
C SER A 112 -4.26 7.62 -4.05
N PHE A 113 -5.02 6.60 -3.64
CA PHE A 113 -6.41 6.43 -4.07
C PHE A 113 -7.24 5.76 -2.98
N LEU A 114 -8.55 6.01 -3.03
CA LEU A 114 -9.56 5.30 -2.26
C LEU A 114 -10.66 4.88 -3.23
N LEU A 115 -10.77 3.57 -3.49
CA LEU A 115 -11.74 2.99 -4.41
C LEU A 115 -12.81 2.23 -3.63
N SER A 116 -14.04 2.39 -4.09
CA SER A 116 -15.19 1.58 -3.68
C SER A 116 -15.69 0.85 -4.91
N PRO A 117 -15.62 -0.50 -4.97
CA PRO A 117 -16.21 -1.27 -6.04
C PRO A 117 -17.72 -1.01 -6.07
N LEU A 118 -18.25 -0.75 -7.27
CA LEU A 118 -19.68 -0.54 -7.47
C LEU A 118 -20.41 -1.89 -7.46
N SER A 119 -20.47 -2.55 -6.32
CA SER A 119 -21.28 -3.75 -6.15
C SER A 119 -22.68 -3.34 -5.67
N LEU A 120 -23.63 -3.30 -6.60
CA LEU A 120 -25.05 -3.06 -6.30
C LEU A 120 -25.72 -4.19 -5.49
N ALA A 121 -24.99 -5.24 -5.08
CA ALA A 121 -25.53 -6.45 -4.48
C ALA A 121 -24.86 -6.91 -3.17
N LEU A 122 -23.72 -6.35 -2.76
CA LEU A 122 -23.04 -6.77 -1.53
C LEU A 122 -23.55 -5.98 -0.32
N ARG A 123 -23.92 -6.70 0.77
CA ARG A 123 -24.33 -6.09 2.05
C ARG A 123 -23.19 -5.34 2.75
N CYS A 124 -21.94 -5.67 2.43
CA CYS A 124 -20.73 -5.04 2.94
C CYS A 124 -19.78 -4.74 1.78
N PRO A 125 -19.69 -3.48 1.30
CA PRO A 125 -18.76 -3.14 0.23
C PRO A 125 -17.32 -3.27 0.73
N ALA A 126 -16.47 -3.91 -0.07
CA ALA A 126 -15.02 -3.85 0.12
C ALA A 126 -14.54 -2.44 -0.28
N PHE A 127 -13.47 -1.95 0.34
CA PHE A 127 -12.82 -0.71 -0.07
C PHE A 127 -11.35 -0.99 -0.28
N VAL A 128 -10.77 -0.43 -1.33
CA VAL A 128 -9.35 -0.55 -1.63
C VAL A 128 -8.71 0.81 -1.42
N VAL A 129 -7.67 0.85 -0.58
CA VAL A 129 -6.90 2.06 -0.31
C VAL A 129 -5.47 1.82 -0.78
N GLY A 130 -4.99 2.70 -1.66
CA GLY A 130 -3.61 2.72 -2.12
C GLY A 130 -2.92 4.01 -1.67
N ALA A 131 -1.68 3.90 -1.21
CA ALA A 131 -0.86 5.04 -0.81
C ALA A 131 0.61 4.73 -1.07
N GLN A 132 1.39 5.76 -1.45
CA GLN A 132 2.84 5.66 -1.65
C GLN A 132 3.24 4.52 -2.61
N PRO A 133 2.70 4.49 -3.85
CA PRO A 133 3.13 3.51 -4.85
C PRO A 133 4.64 3.58 -5.06
N ALA A 134 5.26 2.41 -5.24
CA ALA A 134 6.69 2.33 -5.56
C ALA A 134 6.99 2.87 -6.96
N MET A 135 5.99 2.84 -7.86
CA MET A 135 6.11 3.27 -9.24
C MET A 135 4.80 3.93 -9.71
N GLU A 136 4.90 5.04 -10.44
CA GLU A 136 3.80 5.70 -11.15
C GLU A 136 4.09 5.69 -12.65
N ILE A 137 3.07 5.42 -13.47
CA ILE A 137 3.16 5.47 -14.94
C ILE A 137 2.12 6.48 -15.43
N VAL A 138 2.57 7.56 -16.05
CA VAL A 138 1.72 8.66 -16.53
C VAL A 138 1.90 8.80 -18.04
N ALA A 139 0.81 8.65 -18.79
CA ALA A 139 0.81 8.82 -20.22
C ALA A 139 0.07 10.10 -20.63
N LYS A 140 0.63 10.84 -21.57
CA LYS A 140 -0.05 11.93 -22.28
C LYS A 140 0.30 11.83 -23.76
N GLU A 141 -0.72 11.61 -24.59
CA GLU A 141 -0.52 11.31 -26.02
C GLU A 141 0.41 10.10 -26.17
N ASN A 142 1.47 10.20 -26.98
CA ASN A 142 2.46 9.15 -27.18
C ASN A 142 3.64 9.22 -26.20
N LYS A 143 3.62 10.16 -25.24
CA LYS A 143 4.66 10.32 -24.22
C LYS A 143 4.27 9.59 -22.94
N VAL A 144 5.13 8.69 -22.48
CA VAL A 144 5.00 7.97 -21.22
C VAL A 144 6.12 8.37 -20.27
N ILE A 145 5.74 8.70 -19.04
CA ILE A 145 6.65 9.00 -17.94
C ILE A 145 6.49 7.87 -16.91
N VAL A 146 7.60 7.22 -16.57
CA VAL A 146 7.66 6.26 -15.46
C VAL A 146 8.45 6.88 -14.32
N MET A 147 7.82 7.02 -13.16
CA MET A 147 8.44 7.52 -11.93
C MET A 147 8.65 6.33 -11.00
N ASP A 148 9.90 6.01 -10.70
CA ASP A 148 10.28 4.98 -9.72
C ASP A 148 10.64 5.68 -8.40
N HIS A 149 9.73 5.62 -7.44
CA HIS A 149 9.87 6.26 -6.13
C HIS A 149 10.84 5.51 -5.23
N LYS A 150 11.06 4.21 -5.48
CA LYS A 150 12.02 3.40 -4.72
C LYS A 150 13.44 3.78 -5.08
N ASN A 151 13.72 3.94 -6.37
CA ASN A 151 15.05 4.27 -6.88
C ASN A 151 15.27 5.79 -7.07
N GLY A 152 14.22 6.60 -6.97
CA GLY A 152 14.31 8.06 -7.12
C GLY A 152 14.50 8.51 -8.57
N SER A 153 14.14 7.66 -9.55
CA SER A 153 14.39 7.89 -10.98
C SER A 153 13.13 8.17 -11.77
N MET A 154 13.28 8.95 -12.84
CA MET A 154 12.25 9.24 -13.83
C MET A 154 12.77 8.85 -15.20
N THR A 155 11.97 8.08 -15.95
CA THR A 155 12.27 7.79 -17.36
C THR A 155 11.15 8.32 -18.23
N GLU A 156 11.54 8.93 -19.34
CA GLU A 156 10.65 9.40 -20.38
C GLU A 156 10.83 8.54 -21.63
N GLU A 157 9.72 8.07 -22.20
CA GLU A 157 9.69 7.29 -23.43
C GLU A 157 8.56 7.77 -24.35
N TYR A 158 8.79 7.70 -25.66
CA TYR A 158 7.76 7.92 -26.67
C TYR A 158 7.43 6.60 -27.34
N VAL A 159 6.17 6.18 -27.25
CA VAL A 159 5.67 4.90 -27.79
C VAL A 159 4.38 5.11 -28.56
N GLU A 160 4.11 4.27 -29.56
CA GLU A 160 2.87 4.35 -30.33
C GLU A 160 1.64 3.98 -29.47
N ASP A 161 1.72 2.90 -28.71
CA ASP A 161 0.72 2.51 -27.71
C ASP A 161 1.28 2.70 -26.28
N PRO A 162 0.79 3.69 -25.51
CA PRO A 162 1.19 3.90 -24.11
C PRO A 162 0.99 2.69 -23.19
N MET A 163 0.11 1.75 -23.56
CA MET A 163 -0.14 0.54 -22.78
C MET A 163 0.95 -0.52 -22.95
N GLU A 164 1.89 -0.36 -23.89
CA GLU A 164 3.05 -1.23 -24.03
C GLU A 164 3.96 -1.16 -22.79
N ILE A 165 4.11 0.02 -22.19
CA ILE A 165 5.00 0.22 -21.03
C ILE A 165 4.52 -0.54 -19.79
N PRO A 166 3.26 -0.39 -19.32
CA PRO A 166 2.74 -1.23 -18.23
C PRO A 166 2.81 -2.72 -18.55
N ARG A 167 2.52 -3.11 -19.81
CA ARG A 167 2.57 -4.51 -20.25
C ARG A 167 3.97 -5.08 -20.09
N GLN A 168 4.99 -4.41 -20.62
CA GLN A 168 6.39 -4.82 -20.52
C GLN A 168 6.87 -4.91 -19.07
N ILE A 169 6.50 -3.95 -18.22
CA ILE A 169 6.88 -3.96 -16.80
C ILE A 169 6.25 -5.16 -16.08
N SER A 170 4.96 -5.41 -16.32
CA SER A 170 4.20 -6.48 -15.67
C SER A 170 4.49 -7.87 -16.23
N GLU A 171 5.07 -8.00 -17.42
CA GLU A 171 5.33 -9.28 -18.09
C GLU A 171 6.20 -10.23 -17.26
N SER A 172 7.16 -9.66 -16.51
CA SER A 172 8.03 -10.44 -15.63
C SER A 172 7.38 -10.85 -14.31
N TRP A 173 6.18 -10.35 -13.99
CA TRP A 173 5.53 -10.61 -12.71
C TRP A 173 4.87 -11.99 -12.72
N ASN A 174 5.34 -12.86 -11.84
CA ASN A 174 4.87 -14.23 -11.72
C ASN A 174 4.41 -14.47 -10.28
N PRO A 175 3.21 -14.03 -9.87
CA PRO A 175 2.67 -14.30 -8.54
C PRO A 175 2.29 -15.77 -8.37
N ASP A 176 2.49 -16.32 -7.18
CA ASP A 176 2.00 -17.67 -6.86
C ASP A 176 0.45 -17.69 -6.85
N PRO A 177 -0.20 -18.52 -7.69
CA PRO A 177 -1.65 -18.61 -7.76
C PRO A 177 -2.33 -18.92 -6.42
N GLN A 178 -1.69 -19.68 -5.53
CA GLN A 178 -2.24 -19.97 -4.21
C GLN A 178 -2.25 -18.72 -3.32
N LEU A 179 -1.19 -17.92 -3.38
CA LEU A 179 -1.12 -16.66 -2.62
C LEU A 179 -2.12 -15.62 -3.12
N VAL A 180 -2.42 -15.63 -4.42
CA VAL A 180 -3.44 -14.75 -5.01
C VAL A 180 -4.85 -15.19 -4.63
N GLN A 181 -5.10 -16.50 -4.47
CA GLN A 181 -6.42 -17.00 -4.02
C GLN A 181 -6.74 -16.62 -2.57
N ASP A 182 -5.71 -16.45 -1.73
CA ASP A 182 -5.88 -16.04 -0.34
C ASP A 182 -6.21 -14.54 -0.19
N LEU A 183 -6.08 -13.73 -1.25
CA LEU A 183 -6.35 -12.29 -1.22
C LEU A 183 -7.85 -11.98 -1.38
N PRO A 184 -8.34 -10.85 -0.83
CA PRO A 184 -9.69 -10.39 -1.10
C PRO A 184 -9.92 -10.16 -2.60
N ASP A 185 -11.08 -10.55 -3.12
CA ASP A 185 -11.41 -10.48 -4.56
C ASP A 185 -11.22 -9.08 -5.17
N ALA A 186 -11.41 -8.04 -4.35
CA ALA A 186 -11.19 -6.64 -4.74
C ALA A 186 -9.76 -6.33 -5.23
N PHE A 187 -8.78 -7.18 -4.93
CA PHE A 187 -7.39 -7.06 -5.40
C PHE A 187 -7.08 -7.93 -6.63
N CYS A 188 -7.94 -8.89 -6.96
CA CYS A 188 -7.65 -9.92 -7.96
C CYS A 188 -8.44 -9.77 -9.26
N GLY A 189 -9.37 -8.80 -9.35
CA GLY A 189 -10.10 -8.49 -10.58
C GLY A 189 -10.96 -9.64 -11.11
N LYS A 190 -11.49 -10.51 -10.23
CA LYS A 190 -12.32 -11.67 -10.60
C LYS A 190 -13.81 -11.32 -10.76
N ASP A 191 -14.12 -10.13 -11.27
CA ASP A 191 -15.49 -9.69 -11.59
C ASP A 191 -15.76 -9.74 -13.10
#